data_AF-A0A162R4H6-F1
#
_entry.id   AF-A0A162R4H6-F1
#
_cell.length_a   1.000
_cell.length_b   1.000
_cell.length_c   1.000
_cell.angle_alpha   90.00
_cell.angle_beta   90.00
_cell.angle_gamma   90.00
#
_symmetry.space_group_name_H-M   'P 1'
#
loop_
_entity.id
_entity.type
_entity.pdbx_description
1 polymer ?
#
loop_
_entity_poly.entity_id
_entity_poly.type
_entity_poly.pdbx_seq_one_letter_code
_entity_poly.pdbx_strand_id
1 'polypeptide(L)' 'DKQSKIQELGLLVSILPLANYTLLRTLIAHLIHIVHNADINKMTLRNIGIVFAPTLSIPSGIFTLLMSEFEYVF' A
#
# COMPACT_ATOMS: atom_id res chain seq x y z
N ASP A 1 -14.83 10.20 -7.33
CA ASP A 1 -14.76 10.63 -5.92
C ASP A 1 -13.61 9.93 -5.20
N LYS A 2 -12.72 10.65 -4.49
CA LYS A 2 -11.54 10.03 -3.81
C LYS A 2 -12.00 9.08 -2.71
N GLN A 3 -13.00 9.49 -1.95
CA GLN A 3 -13.49 8.75 -0.78
C GLN A 3 -14.18 7.44 -1.17
N SER A 4 -14.96 7.45 -2.26
CA SER A 4 -15.57 6.22 -2.81
C SER A 4 -14.51 5.19 -3.23
N LYS A 5 -13.40 5.63 -3.83
CA LYS A 5 -12.29 4.71 -4.20
C LYS A 5 -11.61 4.09 -2.99
N ILE A 6 -11.44 4.86 -1.90
CA ILE A 6 -10.87 4.37 -0.65
C ILE A 6 -11.80 3.32 -0.02
N GLN A 7 -13.10 3.60 0.02
CA GLN A 7 -14.12 2.68 0.52
C GLN A 7 -14.16 1.36 -0.27
N GLU A 8 -14.17 1.45 -1.60
CA GLU A 8 -14.15 0.29 -2.49
C GLU A 8 -12.85 -0.53 -2.32
N LEU A 9 -11.71 0.14 -2.19
CA LEU A 9 -10.43 -0.53 -1.94
C LEU A 9 -10.43 -1.28 -0.60
N GLY A 10 -10.92 -0.65 0.47
CA GLY A 10 -11.06 -1.31 1.78
C GLY A 10 -11.94 -2.56 1.71
N LEU A 11 -13.07 -2.48 1.00
CA LEU A 11 -13.94 -3.64 0.76
C LEU A 11 -13.18 -4.75 0.01
N LEU A 12 -12.49 -4.43 -1.09
CA LEU A 12 -11.73 -5.40 -1.88
C LEU A 12 -10.60 -6.05 -1.09
N VAL A 13 -9.92 -5.29 -0.23
CA VAL A 13 -8.88 -5.82 0.66
C VAL A 13 -9.48 -6.73 1.73
N SER A 14 -10.66 -6.40 2.26
CA SER A 14 -11.34 -7.21 3.29
C SER A 14 -11.78 -8.60 2.81
N ILE A 15 -12.01 -8.76 1.50
CA ILE A 15 -12.42 -10.04 0.90
C ILE A 15 -11.24 -10.89 0.42
N LEU A 16 -10.00 -10.43 0.60
CA LEU A 16 -8.83 -11.23 0.27
C LEU A 16 -8.76 -12.48 1.16
N PRO A 17 -8.25 -13.62 0.63
CA PRO A 17 -7.92 -14.75 1.47
C PRO A 17 -7.01 -14.33 2.63
N LEU A 18 -7.22 -14.89 3.83
CA LEU A 18 -6.54 -14.46 5.06
C LEU A 18 -5.01 -14.40 4.91
N ALA A 19 -4.42 -15.36 4.21
CA ALA A 19 -2.99 -15.39 3.94
C ALA A 19 -2.53 -14.18 3.10
N ASN A 20 -3.26 -13.87 2.02
CA ASN A 20 -2.97 -12.73 1.15
C ASN A 20 -3.18 -11.39 1.86
N TYR A 21 -4.27 -11.25 2.62
CA TYR A 21 -4.53 -10.06 3.43
C TYR A 21 -3.40 -9.83 4.44
N THR A 22 -3.04 -10.87 5.21
CA THR A 22 -2.00 -10.78 6.24
C THR A 22 -0.65 -10.41 5.65
N LEU A 23 -0.28 -11.04 4.53
CA LEU A 23 0.96 -10.74 3.80
C LEU A 23 0.96 -9.29 3.31
N LEU A 24 -0.13 -8.86 2.65
CA LEU A 24 -0.22 -7.53 2.08
C LEU A 24 -0.20 -6.45 3.17
N ARG A 25 -0.96 -6.61 4.25
CA ARG A 25 -0.96 -5.70 5.41
C ARG A 25 0.46 -5.55 5.99
N THR A 26 1.12 -6.68 6.24
CA THR A 26 2.48 -6.69 6.83
C THR A 26 3.50 -6.04 5.90
N LEU A 27 3.44 -6.35 4.60
CA LEU A 27 4.32 -5.76 3.60
C LEU A 27 4.13 -4.25 3.51
N ILE A 28 2.88 -3.78 3.36
CA ILE A 28 2.59 -2.35 3.24
C ILE A 28 3.00 -1.60 4.50
N ALA A 29 2.73 -2.13 5.70
CA ALA A 29 3.20 -1.55 6.96
C ALA A 29 4.73 -1.41 6.98
N HIS A 30 5.46 -2.45 6.56
CA HIS A 30 6.92 -2.41 6.51
C HIS A 30 7.44 -1.35 5.53
N LEU A 31 6.81 -1.24 4.35
CA LEU A 31 7.17 -0.24 3.35
C LEU A 31 6.90 1.18 3.83
N ILE A 32 5.82 1.40 4.60
CA ILE A 32 5.54 2.68 5.27
C ILE A 32 6.69 3.05 6.22
N HIS A 33 7.17 2.11 7.03
CA HIS A 33 8.35 2.36 7.89
C HIS A 33 9.61 2.70 7.10
N ILE A 34 9.84 2.05 5.95
CA ILE A 34 10.98 2.40 5.06
C ILE A 34 10.84 3.83 4.55
N VAL A 35 9.65 4.23 4.10
CA VAL A 35 9.38 5.58 3.60
C VAL A 35 9.51 6.63 4.71
N HIS A 36 9.09 6.33 5.95
CA HIS A 36 9.31 7.24 7.08
C HIS A 36 10.80 7.50 7.37
N ASN A 37 11.69 6.58 6.98
CA ASN A 37 13.13 6.73 7.12
C ASN A 37 13.82 7.24 5.84
N ALA A 38 13.05 7.86 4.92
CA ALA A 38 13.55 8.34 3.63
C ALA A 38 14.69 9.37 3.76
N ASP A 39 14.77 10.11 4.86
CA ASP A 39 15.87 11.06 5.09
C ASP A 39 17.24 10.37 5.18
N ILE A 40 17.26 9.10 5.60
CA ILE A 40 18.47 8.27 5.73
C ILE A 40 18.63 7.37 4.50
N ASN A 41 17.63 6.51 4.25
CA ASN A 41 17.72 5.47 3.22
C ASN A 41 17.42 5.95 1.79
N LYS A 42 16.94 7.20 1.64
CA LYS A 42 16.58 7.86 0.37
C LYS A 42 15.44 7.19 -0.42
N MET A 43 14.72 6.25 0.18
CA MET A 43 13.58 5.56 -0.41
C MET A 43 12.28 6.31 -0.13
N THR A 44 11.93 7.23 -1.02
CA THR A 44 10.63 7.93 -0.97
C THR A 44 9.47 7.00 -1.38
N LEU A 45 8.24 7.41 -1.08
CA LEU A 45 7.02 6.73 -1.55
C LEU A 45 7.04 6.49 -3.07
N ARG A 46 7.54 7.46 -3.84
CA ARG A 46 7.70 7.34 -5.29
C ARG A 46 8.68 6.23 -5.66
N ASN A 47 9.85 6.19 -5.03
CA ASN A 47 10.89 5.20 -5.32
C ASN A 47 10.41 3.79 -4.97
N ILE A 48 9.75 3.63 -3.82
CA ILE A 48 9.13 2.37 -3.42
C ILE A 48 8.04 1.96 -4.41
N GLY A 49 7.17 2.90 -4.81
CA GLY A 49 6.11 2.64 -5.79
C GLY A 49 6.64 2.19 -7.16
N ILE A 50 7.78 2.70 -7.63
CA ILE A 50 8.40 2.26 -8.89
C ILE A 50 8.80 0.78 -8.82
N VAL A 51 9.27 0.32 -7.65
CA VAL A 51 9.75 -1.06 -7.47
C VAL A 51 8.59 -2.01 -7.17
N PHE A 52 7.76 -1.70 -6.18
CA PHE A 52 6.79 -2.65 -5.64
C PHE A 52 5.44 -2.68 -6.37
N ALA A 53 5.02 -1.58 -7.01
CA ALA A 53 3.79 -1.58 -7.80
C ALA A 53 3.82 -2.64 -8.93
N PRO A 54 4.88 -2.73 -9.77
CA PRO A 54 4.95 -3.80 -10.77
C PRO A 54 5.16 -5.18 -10.15
N THR A 55 5.92 -5.31 -9.05
CA THR A 55 6.12 -6.60 -8.35
C THR A 55 4.81 -7.19 -7.83
N LEU A 56 3.92 -6.35 -7.30
CA LEU A 56 2.60 -6.77 -6.83
C LEU A 56 1.55 -6.82 -7.95
N SER A 57 1.92 -6.42 -9.17
CA SER A 57 0.99 -6.25 -10.29
C SER A 57 -0.19 -5.30 -9.97
N ILE A 58 0.08 -4.24 -9.21
CA ILE A 58 -0.90 -3.22 -8.80
C ILE A 58 -0.55 -1.88 -9.45
N PRO A 59 -1.53 -1.11 -9.98
CA PRO A 59 -1.26 0.23 -10.50
C PRO A 59 -0.68 1.17 -9.42
N SER A 60 0.32 1.99 -9.77
CA SER A 60 1.01 2.86 -8.79
C SER A 60 0.08 3.80 -8.02
N GLY A 61 -1.04 4.22 -8.62
CA GLY A 61 -2.06 5.02 -7.94
C GLY A 61 -2.78 4.26 -6.82
N ILE A 62 -3.09 2.98 -7.03
CA ILE A 62 -3.68 2.11 -6.02
C ILE A 62 -2.64 1.78 -4.94
N PHE A 63 -1.41 1.48 -5.33
CA PHE A 63 -0.31 1.25 -4.40
C PHE A 63 -0.07 2.46 -3.47
N THR A 64 -0.10 3.67 -4.04
CA THR A 64 -0.04 4.91 -3.26
C THR A 64 -1.18 5.01 -2.26
N LEU A 65 -2.41 4.67 -2.68
CA LEU A 65 -3.59 4.71 -1.83
C LEU A 65 -3.50 3.69 -0.68
N LEU A 66 -3.01 2.47 -0.93
CA LEU A 66 -2.75 1.44 0.08
C LEU A 66 -1.81 1.94 1.19
N MET A 67 -0.79 2.72 0.81
CA MET A 67 0.18 3.26 1.77
C MET A 67 -0.34 4.50 2.49
N SER A 68 -1.01 5.43 1.79
CA SER A 68 -1.46 6.69 2.37
C SER A 68 -2.70 6.56 3.25
N GLU A 69 -3.56 5.59 2.97
CA GLU A 69 -4.85 5.37 3.67
C GLU A 69 -4.82 4.04 4.46
N PHE A 70 -3.63 3.62 4.91
CA PHE A 70 -3.35 2.31 5.48
C PHE A 70 -4.33 1.88 6.59
N GLU A 71 -4.55 2.75 7.58
CA GLU A 71 -5.42 2.47 8.73
C GLU A 71 -6.89 2.21 8.36
N TYR A 72 -7.36 2.81 7.26
CA TYR A 72 -8.72 2.60 6.79
C TYR A 72 -8.84 1.34 5.92
N VAL A 73 -7.83 1.10 5.08
CA VAL A 73 -7.86 0.00 4.10
C VAL A 73 -7.58 -1.36 4.75
N PHE A 74 -6.78 -1.42 5.82
CA PHE A 74 -6.35 -2.66 6.48
C PHE A 74 -6.79 -2.77 7.94
#